data_AF-A0A1F8A1G3-F1
#
_entry.id   AF-A0A1F8A1G3-F1
#
_cell.length_a   1.000
_cell.length_b   1.000
_cell.length_c   1.000
_cell.angle_alpha   90.00
_cell.angle_beta   90.00
_cell.angle_gamma   90.00
#
_symmetry.space_group_name_H-M   'P 1'
#
loop_
_entity.id
_entity.type
_entity.pdbx_description
1 polymer ?
#
loop_
_entity_poly.entity_id
_entity_poly.type
_entity_poly.pdbx_seq_one_letter_code
_entity_poly.pdbx_strand_id
1 'polypeptide(L)'
;MGMRLPGGVRSAEDFWEMLIEKKTGHGEIPESRYNAKSFCDPKNPRQIRTRYGYYLQEDPACFDADFFSMSSVEASRVDPQQRLLLEVVWECLENAGETDWRGKNIGCYVGTFGEDWLCLSTKEYQHIDRYYALGTGAFALSNRISYVYDFRGPSMTIQTGCSASLVGEYGHIGKWDVPKLRPDHNNDPIRGVIRGTASNSDGWKSTITAPDVLSQESLMRTAYSNANISDISQTPYFECHGTGTAMGDSVEPSAIARVTKGNSVYIGSVKPNVGHSEGASGITSVIKTV
;
A
#
# COMPACT_ATOMS: atom_id res chain seq x y z
N MET A 1 -1.75 12.45 5.72
CA MET A 1 -1.96 11.25 4.87
C MET A 1 -2.25 11.74 3.47
N GLY A 2 -1.65 11.15 2.45
CA GLY A 2 -2.00 11.37 1.04
C GLY A 2 -2.34 10.02 0.40
N MET A 3 -3.22 10.02 -0.62
CA MET A 3 -3.61 8.79 -1.31
C MET A 3 -4.10 9.02 -2.74
N ARG A 4 -4.06 7.95 -3.53
CA ARG A 4 -4.77 7.81 -4.81
C ARG A 4 -5.39 6.44 -4.82
N LEU A 5 -6.72 6.36 -4.78
CA LEU A 5 -7.44 5.09 -4.75
C LEU A 5 -8.51 5.05 -5.87
N PRO A 6 -8.87 3.84 -6.34
CA PRO A 6 -9.98 3.65 -7.27
C PRO A 6 -11.30 4.27 -6.79
N GLY A 7 -12.11 4.72 -7.73
CA GLY A 7 -13.37 5.44 -7.50
C GLY A 7 -13.21 6.96 -7.31
N GLY A 8 -12.08 7.52 -7.75
CA GLY A 8 -11.82 8.97 -7.76
C GLY A 8 -11.33 9.53 -6.43
N VAL A 9 -10.86 8.66 -5.53
CA VAL A 9 -10.47 9.04 -4.17
C VAL A 9 -9.07 9.64 -4.16
N ARG A 10 -8.98 10.91 -3.77
CA ARG A 10 -7.72 11.67 -3.67
C ARG A 10 -7.41 12.15 -2.26
N SER A 11 -8.41 12.23 -1.41
CA SER A 11 -8.30 12.71 -0.03
C SER A 11 -8.88 11.72 0.97
N ALA A 12 -8.60 11.95 2.27
CA ALA A 12 -9.21 11.15 3.34
C ALA A 12 -10.72 11.36 3.39
N GLU A 13 -11.18 12.56 3.04
CA GLU A 13 -12.58 12.96 2.99
C GLU A 13 -13.33 12.21 1.87
N ASP A 14 -12.77 12.17 0.65
CA ASP A 14 -13.34 11.39 -0.46
C ASP A 14 -13.46 9.90 -0.09
N PHE A 15 -12.42 9.39 0.56
CA PHE A 15 -12.36 7.99 0.96
C PHE A 15 -13.42 7.67 2.03
N TRP A 16 -13.54 8.54 3.03
CA TRP A 16 -14.56 8.42 4.06
C TRP A 16 -15.98 8.45 3.46
N GLU A 17 -16.25 9.39 2.55
CA GLU A 17 -17.55 9.48 1.87
C GLU A 17 -17.85 8.20 1.09
N MET A 18 -16.88 7.70 0.31
CA MET A 18 -17.02 6.42 -0.40
C MET A 18 -17.37 5.26 0.55
N LEU A 19 -16.70 5.17 1.71
CA LEU A 19 -16.91 4.09 2.66
C LEU A 19 -18.30 4.18 3.33
N ILE A 20 -18.72 5.36 3.76
CA ILE A 20 -20.03 5.58 4.40
C ILE A 20 -21.17 5.35 3.42
N GLU A 21 -21.02 5.79 2.19
CA GLU A 21 -22.01 5.58 1.13
C GLU A 21 -21.95 4.18 0.52
N LYS A 22 -21.01 3.33 0.98
CA LYS A 22 -20.81 1.95 0.50
C LYS A 22 -20.57 1.88 -1.01
N LYS A 23 -19.92 2.91 -1.55
CA LYS A 23 -19.52 2.99 -2.95
C LYS A 23 -18.32 2.07 -3.21
N THR A 24 -18.16 1.69 -4.47
CA THR A 24 -17.06 0.87 -4.97
C THR A 24 -16.42 1.53 -6.19
N GLY A 25 -15.09 1.49 -6.25
CA GLY A 25 -14.29 1.89 -7.41
C GLY A 25 -14.19 0.81 -8.49
N HIS A 26 -14.95 -0.28 -8.37
CA HIS A 26 -15.01 -1.35 -9.36
C HIS A 26 -15.60 -0.83 -10.68
N GLY A 27 -14.88 -1.02 -11.77
CA GLY A 27 -15.28 -0.53 -13.09
C GLY A 27 -14.67 -1.34 -14.23
N GLU A 28 -15.10 -1.05 -15.46
CA GLU A 28 -14.51 -1.65 -16.65
C GLU A 28 -13.06 -1.12 -16.83
N ILE A 29 -12.17 -1.95 -17.39
CA ILE A 29 -10.79 -1.54 -17.70
C ILE A 29 -10.83 -0.34 -18.63
N PRO A 30 -10.18 0.80 -18.29
CA PRO A 30 -10.14 1.95 -19.19
C PRO A 30 -9.46 1.60 -20.51
N GLU A 31 -10.02 2.06 -21.63
CA GLU A 31 -9.46 1.80 -22.97
C GLU A 31 -8.04 2.37 -23.15
N SER A 32 -7.67 3.38 -22.35
CA SER A 32 -6.32 3.94 -22.29
C SER A 32 -5.26 3.01 -21.68
N ARG A 33 -5.65 1.92 -21.00
CA ARG A 33 -4.70 0.95 -20.44
C ARG A 33 -4.28 -0.08 -21.47
N TYR A 34 -5.25 -0.81 -22.02
CA TYR A 34 -5.06 -1.76 -23.12
C TYR A 34 -6.42 -2.20 -23.68
N ASN A 35 -6.42 -2.86 -24.84
CA ASN A 35 -7.64 -3.38 -25.46
C ASN A 35 -8.18 -4.62 -24.71
N ALA A 36 -8.91 -4.40 -23.61
CA ALA A 36 -9.46 -5.47 -22.77
C ALA A 36 -10.39 -6.45 -23.53
N LYS A 37 -11.08 -5.97 -24.58
CA LYS A 37 -11.97 -6.81 -25.40
C LYS A 37 -11.22 -7.90 -26.15
N SER A 38 -9.97 -7.64 -26.56
CA SER A 38 -9.14 -8.60 -27.29
C SER A 38 -8.49 -9.67 -26.41
N PHE A 39 -8.37 -9.43 -25.10
CA PHE A 39 -7.73 -10.37 -24.16
C PHE A 39 -8.73 -11.12 -23.27
N CYS A 40 -10.00 -10.71 -23.27
CA CYS A 40 -11.01 -11.29 -22.40
C CYS A 40 -11.78 -12.43 -23.09
N ASP A 41 -11.57 -13.66 -22.63
CA ASP A 41 -12.38 -14.84 -22.98
C ASP A 41 -12.76 -15.60 -21.71
N PRO A 42 -14.01 -15.42 -21.21
CA PRO A 42 -14.48 -16.09 -20.00
C PRO A 42 -14.47 -17.63 -20.10
N LYS A 43 -14.54 -18.19 -21.33
CA LYS A 43 -14.63 -19.63 -21.56
C LYS A 43 -13.25 -20.28 -21.60
N ASN A 44 -12.22 -19.53 -21.98
CA ASN A 44 -10.86 -20.05 -22.08
C ASN A 44 -10.10 -19.87 -20.76
N PRO A 45 -9.70 -20.95 -20.06
CA PRO A 45 -8.99 -20.85 -18.79
C PRO A 45 -7.57 -20.27 -18.91
N ARG A 46 -7.05 -20.11 -20.15
CA ARG A 46 -5.73 -19.51 -20.42
C ARG A 46 -5.80 -18.01 -20.75
N GLN A 47 -6.98 -17.41 -20.75
CA GLN A 47 -7.17 -15.99 -21.02
C GLN A 47 -7.74 -15.25 -19.81
N ILE A 48 -7.70 -13.93 -19.86
CA ILE A 48 -8.30 -13.08 -18.84
C ILE A 48 -9.82 -13.33 -18.89
N ARG A 49 -10.42 -13.56 -17.73
CA ARG A 49 -11.84 -13.94 -17.63
C ARG A 49 -12.79 -12.76 -17.39
N THR A 50 -12.24 -11.60 -17.06
CA THR A 50 -13.01 -10.40 -16.70
C THR A 50 -12.47 -9.18 -17.42
N ARG A 51 -13.35 -8.22 -17.71
CA ARG A 51 -13.00 -6.87 -18.15
C ARG A 51 -13.21 -5.84 -17.05
N TYR A 52 -13.33 -6.29 -15.81
CA TYR A 52 -13.55 -5.41 -14.67
C TYR A 52 -12.39 -5.51 -13.69
N GLY A 53 -12.12 -4.40 -13.03
CA GLY A 53 -11.09 -4.27 -12.03
C GLY A 53 -11.23 -2.95 -11.29
N TYR A 54 -10.17 -2.57 -10.60
CA TYR A 54 -10.10 -1.34 -9.84
C TYR A 54 -8.95 -0.52 -10.38
N TYR A 55 -9.27 0.67 -10.91
CA TYR A 55 -8.31 1.52 -11.60
C TYR A 55 -8.40 2.93 -11.04
N LEU A 56 -7.25 3.60 -10.99
CA LEU A 56 -7.23 5.05 -10.82
C LEU A 56 -7.95 5.69 -12.01
N GLN A 57 -8.89 6.58 -11.71
CA GLN A 57 -9.72 7.29 -12.69
C GLN A 57 -8.89 8.32 -13.45
N GLU A 58 -7.90 8.88 -12.79
CA GLU A 58 -6.92 9.76 -13.41
C GLU A 58 -6.01 9.00 -14.36
N ASP A 59 -5.53 9.73 -15.37
CA ASP A 59 -4.53 9.19 -16.28
C ASP A 59 -3.17 9.15 -15.56
N PRO A 60 -2.57 7.96 -15.34
CA PRO A 60 -1.23 7.84 -14.77
C PRO A 60 -0.15 8.43 -15.68
N ALA A 61 -0.49 8.86 -16.90
CA ALA A 61 0.40 9.66 -17.75
C ALA A 61 0.52 11.11 -17.27
N CYS A 62 -0.49 11.69 -16.61
CA CYS A 62 -0.43 13.05 -16.06
C CYS A 62 0.59 13.14 -14.93
N PHE A 63 1.44 14.17 -14.96
CA PHE A 63 2.45 14.45 -13.94
C PHE A 63 3.00 15.87 -14.10
N ASP A 64 3.15 16.62 -12.99
CA ASP A 64 3.79 17.94 -12.99
C ASP A 64 5.32 17.80 -12.97
N ALA A 65 5.91 17.60 -14.15
CA ALA A 65 7.34 17.37 -14.29
C ALA A 65 8.18 18.59 -13.85
N ASP A 66 7.72 19.81 -14.12
CA ASP A 66 8.45 21.04 -13.80
C ASP A 66 8.51 21.25 -12.28
N PHE A 67 7.41 21.01 -11.57
CA PHE A 67 7.36 21.08 -10.11
C PHE A 67 8.43 20.17 -9.46
N PHE A 68 8.62 18.97 -10.00
CA PHE A 68 9.60 18.00 -9.51
C PHE A 68 10.97 18.09 -10.20
N SER A 69 11.26 19.20 -10.91
CA SER A 69 12.54 19.43 -11.59
C SER A 69 12.95 18.30 -12.54
N MET A 70 11.97 17.72 -13.23
CA MET A 70 12.14 16.59 -14.14
C MET A 70 11.92 17.03 -15.58
N SER A 71 12.85 16.67 -16.49
CA SER A 71 12.65 16.94 -17.92
C SER A 71 11.46 16.14 -18.48
N SER A 72 10.77 16.65 -19.49
CA SER A 72 9.68 15.93 -20.17
C SER A 72 10.10 14.56 -20.72
N VAL A 73 11.35 14.45 -21.20
CA VAL A 73 11.91 13.18 -21.67
C VAL A 73 12.07 12.20 -20.51
N GLU A 74 12.61 12.63 -19.38
CA GLU A 74 12.72 11.78 -18.19
C GLU A 74 11.34 11.35 -17.69
N ALA A 75 10.40 12.29 -17.53
CA ALA A 75 9.05 12.02 -17.04
C ALA A 75 8.31 10.98 -17.90
N SER A 76 8.54 10.99 -19.22
CA SER A 76 7.97 9.99 -20.14
C SER A 76 8.53 8.57 -19.97
N ARG A 77 9.69 8.42 -19.32
CA ARG A 77 10.37 7.14 -19.07
C ARG A 77 10.18 6.62 -17.65
N VAL A 78 9.78 7.49 -16.73
CA VAL A 78 9.62 7.14 -15.32
C VAL A 78 8.27 6.45 -15.09
N ASP A 79 8.33 5.29 -14.43
CA ASP A 79 7.16 4.50 -14.01
C ASP A 79 6.12 5.41 -13.34
N PRO A 80 4.85 5.38 -13.78
CA PRO A 80 3.76 6.12 -13.12
C PRO A 80 3.73 5.97 -11.59
N GLN A 81 4.13 4.82 -11.03
CA GLN A 81 4.24 4.61 -9.59
C GLN A 81 5.20 5.61 -8.93
N GLN A 82 6.36 5.87 -9.53
CA GLN A 82 7.31 6.85 -9.01
C GLN A 82 6.74 8.27 -9.07
N ARG A 83 6.07 8.60 -10.18
CA ARG A 83 5.47 9.93 -10.41
C ARG A 83 4.33 10.21 -9.41
N LEU A 84 3.42 9.27 -9.26
CA LEU A 84 2.30 9.37 -8.30
C LEU A 84 2.79 9.42 -6.85
N LEU A 85 3.82 8.65 -6.50
CA LEU A 85 4.37 8.69 -5.14
C LEU A 85 4.97 10.06 -4.80
N LEU A 86 5.58 10.76 -5.77
CA LEU A 86 6.08 12.12 -5.54
C LEU A 86 4.94 13.06 -5.17
N GLU A 87 3.82 13.04 -5.90
CA GLU A 87 2.63 13.85 -5.59
C GLU A 87 2.00 13.46 -4.25
N VAL A 88 1.83 12.15 -3.99
CA VAL A 88 1.22 11.66 -2.75
C VAL A 88 2.06 12.01 -1.52
N VAL A 89 3.39 11.98 -1.62
CA VAL A 89 4.28 12.40 -0.52
C VAL A 89 4.19 13.91 -0.31
N TRP A 90 4.11 14.71 -1.37
CA TRP A 90 3.92 16.16 -1.28
C TRP A 90 2.66 16.47 -0.46
N GLU A 91 1.52 15.91 -0.89
CA GLU A 91 0.25 16.08 -0.21
C GLU A 91 0.27 15.54 1.22
N CYS A 92 1.01 14.46 1.47
CA CYS A 92 1.15 13.92 2.83
C CYS A 92 1.87 14.91 3.77
N LEU A 93 2.95 15.55 3.30
CA LEU A 93 3.67 16.59 4.04
C LEU A 93 2.79 17.82 4.28
N GLU A 94 2.06 18.29 3.25
CA GLU A 94 1.10 19.39 3.39
C GLU A 94 -0.01 19.07 4.40
N ASN A 95 -0.60 17.88 4.33
CA ASN A 95 -1.62 17.42 5.27
C ASN A 95 -1.10 17.27 6.71
N ALA A 96 0.20 17.09 6.89
CA ALA A 96 0.84 17.07 8.20
C ALA A 96 1.18 18.47 8.70
N GLY A 97 1.11 19.51 7.84
CA GLY A 97 1.60 20.85 8.15
C GLY A 97 3.13 20.90 8.29
N GLU A 98 3.85 19.88 7.81
CA GLU A 98 5.30 19.83 7.88
C GLU A 98 5.87 20.79 6.82
N THR A 99 6.78 21.66 7.23
CA THR A 99 7.40 22.68 6.35
C THR A 99 8.92 22.65 6.36
N ASP A 100 9.50 21.95 7.33
CA ASP A 100 10.93 21.90 7.59
C ASP A 100 11.38 20.44 7.53
N TRP A 101 11.44 19.86 6.33
CA TRP A 101 11.80 18.45 6.15
C TRP A 101 13.17 18.25 5.49
N ARG A 102 13.67 19.23 4.75
CA ARG A 102 14.88 19.11 3.92
C ARG A 102 16.12 18.89 4.80
N GLY A 103 16.93 17.91 4.43
CA GLY A 103 18.16 17.55 5.14
C GLY A 103 17.94 16.82 6.46
N LYS A 104 16.68 16.60 6.88
CA LYS A 104 16.38 15.89 8.14
C LYS A 104 16.55 14.38 7.99
N ASN A 105 16.83 13.73 9.11
CA ASN A 105 16.88 12.27 9.22
C ASN A 105 15.46 11.68 9.18
N ILE A 106 14.87 11.67 7.98
CA ILE A 106 13.56 11.10 7.66
C ILE A 106 13.82 9.84 6.83
N GLY A 107 13.20 8.72 7.21
CA GLY A 107 13.26 7.49 6.43
C GLY A 107 12.18 7.44 5.35
N CYS A 108 12.46 6.74 4.25
CA CYS A 108 11.53 6.50 3.15
C CYS A 108 11.40 5.00 2.89
N TYR A 109 10.20 4.45 3.10
CA TYR A 109 9.92 3.01 3.03
C TYR A 109 8.73 2.81 2.10
N VAL A 110 8.97 2.18 0.96
CA VAL A 110 7.96 2.00 -0.09
C VAL A 110 7.72 0.52 -0.32
N GLY A 111 6.51 0.06 -0.04
CA GLY A 111 6.05 -1.28 -0.40
C GLY A 111 5.59 -1.32 -1.85
N THR A 112 6.08 -2.30 -2.63
CA THR A 112 5.65 -2.51 -4.01
C THR A 112 5.49 -4.00 -4.31
N PHE A 113 4.78 -4.30 -5.40
CA PHE A 113 4.56 -5.65 -5.90
C PHE A 113 4.74 -5.75 -7.42
N GLY A 114 4.20 -4.79 -8.18
CA GLY A 114 4.21 -4.80 -9.65
C GLY A 114 5.42 -4.09 -10.27
N GLU A 115 5.91 -4.64 -11.39
CA GLU A 115 7.00 -4.11 -12.22
C GLU A 115 6.56 -3.99 -13.70
N ASP A 116 5.28 -3.69 -13.92
CA ASP A 116 4.65 -3.67 -15.24
C ASP A 116 5.37 -2.73 -16.21
N TRP A 117 5.80 -1.56 -15.73
CA TRP A 117 6.52 -0.58 -16.55
C TRP A 117 7.87 -1.11 -17.05
N LEU A 118 8.58 -1.89 -16.22
CA LEU A 118 9.81 -2.58 -16.62
C LEU A 118 9.51 -3.65 -17.69
N CYS A 119 8.46 -4.45 -17.49
CA CYS A 119 8.04 -5.47 -18.44
C CYS A 119 7.61 -4.87 -19.80
N LEU A 120 6.95 -3.72 -19.79
CA LEU A 120 6.59 -2.99 -21.01
C LEU A 120 7.84 -2.41 -21.69
N SER A 121 8.71 -1.75 -20.93
CA SER A 121 9.92 -1.09 -21.46
C SER A 121 10.90 -2.09 -22.08
N THR A 122 10.99 -3.32 -21.57
CA THR A 122 11.87 -4.37 -22.14
C THR A 122 11.41 -4.90 -23.49
N LYS A 123 10.14 -4.72 -23.85
CA LYS A 123 9.60 -5.12 -25.17
C LYS A 123 9.92 -4.11 -26.27
N GLU A 124 10.32 -2.89 -25.91
CA GLU A 124 10.60 -1.80 -26.83
C GLU A 124 12.09 -1.41 -26.78
N TYR A 125 12.94 -2.19 -27.44
CA TYR A 125 14.41 -2.01 -27.43
C TYR A 125 14.90 -0.60 -27.84
N GLN A 126 14.09 0.17 -28.56
CA GLN A 126 14.40 1.55 -28.95
C GLN A 126 14.29 2.56 -27.79
N HIS A 127 13.86 2.13 -26.60
CA HIS A 127 13.65 2.98 -25.43
C HIS A 127 14.63 2.73 -24.28
N ILE A 128 15.70 1.97 -24.56
CA ILE A 128 16.82 1.84 -23.64
C ILE A 128 17.68 3.11 -23.77
N ASP A 129 17.38 4.11 -22.95
CA ASP A 129 18.15 5.34 -22.80
C ASP A 129 18.72 5.49 -21.38
N ARG A 130 19.36 6.63 -21.10
CA ARG A 130 19.99 6.89 -19.78
C ARG A 130 19.00 6.87 -18.60
N TYR A 131 17.70 7.08 -18.86
CA TYR A 131 16.66 7.07 -17.85
C TYR A 131 16.08 5.68 -17.61
N TYR A 132 16.37 4.69 -18.46
CA TYR A 132 15.79 3.35 -18.36
C TYR A 132 15.93 2.74 -16.95
N ALA A 133 17.16 2.69 -16.42
CA ALA A 133 17.42 2.04 -15.13
C ALA A 133 16.72 2.78 -13.96
N LEU A 134 16.78 4.11 -13.94
CA LEU A 134 16.15 4.93 -12.89
C LEU A 134 14.63 5.07 -13.05
N GLY A 135 14.12 4.94 -14.27
CA GLY A 135 12.70 5.07 -14.58
C GLY A 135 11.92 3.79 -14.33
N THR A 136 12.54 2.62 -14.44
CA THR A 136 11.87 1.32 -14.32
C THR A 136 12.23 0.53 -13.06
N GLY A 137 13.40 0.80 -12.45
CA GLY A 137 13.87 0.02 -11.31
C GLY A 137 13.05 0.25 -10.05
N ALA A 138 12.61 -0.83 -9.39
CA ALA A 138 11.85 -0.75 -8.13
C ALA A 138 12.60 0.01 -7.01
N PHE A 139 13.95 -0.06 -6.99
CA PHE A 139 14.78 0.70 -6.05
C PHE A 139 14.58 2.22 -6.17
N ALA A 140 14.18 2.71 -7.34
CA ALA A 140 14.00 4.14 -7.58
C ALA A 140 12.75 4.70 -6.89
N LEU A 141 11.76 3.85 -6.54
CA LEU A 141 10.53 4.29 -5.85
C LEU A 141 10.84 5.03 -4.54
N SER A 142 11.66 4.44 -3.67
CA SER A 142 12.07 5.07 -2.41
C SER A 142 13.19 6.10 -2.61
N ASN A 143 14.18 5.78 -3.44
CA ASN A 143 15.36 6.64 -3.61
C ASN A 143 15.03 7.98 -4.29
N ARG A 144 14.09 8.00 -5.24
CA ARG A 144 13.68 9.26 -5.89
C ARG A 144 12.96 10.17 -4.92
N ILE A 145 12.10 9.64 -4.05
CA ILE A 145 11.45 10.41 -2.99
C ILE A 145 12.52 11.00 -2.07
N SER A 146 13.44 10.17 -1.56
CA SER A 146 14.50 10.63 -0.68
C SER A 146 15.38 11.72 -1.32
N TYR A 147 15.67 11.59 -2.62
CA TYR A 147 16.41 12.59 -3.39
C TYR A 147 15.64 13.90 -3.56
N VAL A 148 14.39 13.84 -4.04
CA VAL A 148 13.57 15.04 -4.33
C VAL A 148 13.26 15.84 -3.06
N TYR A 149 12.95 15.14 -1.96
CA TYR A 149 12.60 15.77 -0.69
C TYR A 149 13.80 16.01 0.24
N ASP A 150 14.99 15.57 -0.15
CA ASP A 150 16.22 15.66 0.64
C ASP A 150 16.13 14.95 2.00
N PHE A 151 15.53 13.76 2.02
CA PHE A 151 15.47 12.90 3.21
C PHE A 151 16.81 12.18 3.41
N ARG A 152 17.35 12.25 4.64
CA ARG A 152 18.68 11.72 4.98
C ARG A 152 18.67 10.41 5.78
N GLY A 153 17.49 9.85 6.03
CA GLY A 153 17.35 8.56 6.69
C GLY A 153 17.43 7.37 5.72
N PRO A 154 17.11 6.15 6.20
CA PRO A 154 17.08 4.97 5.35
C PRO A 154 16.08 5.11 4.20
N SER A 155 16.47 4.69 2.99
CA SER A 155 15.62 4.67 1.80
C SER A 155 15.50 3.24 1.29
N MET A 156 14.33 2.63 1.44
CA MET A 156 14.12 1.21 1.21
C MET A 156 12.85 0.94 0.40
N THR A 157 13.00 0.19 -0.70
CA THR A 157 11.88 -0.43 -1.39
C THR A 157 11.73 -1.88 -0.91
N ILE A 158 10.50 -2.28 -0.57
CA ILE A 158 10.18 -3.57 0.05
C ILE A 158 9.22 -4.35 -0.85
N GLN A 159 9.56 -5.62 -1.09
CA GLN A 159 8.75 -6.54 -1.90
C GLN A 159 8.48 -7.82 -1.09
N THR A 160 7.30 -7.90 -0.47
CA THR A 160 6.85 -9.08 0.29
C THR A 160 5.48 -9.56 -0.16
N GLY A 161 5.09 -9.26 -1.40
CA GLY A 161 3.74 -9.54 -1.87
C GLY A 161 2.74 -8.49 -1.43
N CYS A 162 1.52 -8.93 -1.18
CA CYS A 162 0.39 -8.11 -0.73
C CYS A 162 0.60 -7.41 0.62
N SER A 163 1.61 -7.81 1.40
CA SER A 163 1.94 -7.25 2.71
C SER A 163 3.01 -6.14 2.66
N ALA A 164 3.53 -5.79 1.48
CA ALA A 164 4.71 -4.95 1.32
C ALA A 164 4.65 -3.61 2.07
N SER A 165 3.51 -2.92 2.02
CA SER A 165 3.33 -1.65 2.75
C SER A 165 3.36 -1.80 4.27
N LEU A 166 2.80 -2.86 4.85
CA LEU A 166 2.86 -3.08 6.31
C LEU A 166 4.25 -3.50 6.79
N VAL A 167 5.00 -4.24 5.97
CA VAL A 167 6.40 -4.59 6.30
C VAL A 167 7.28 -3.34 6.26
N GLY A 168 6.96 -2.37 5.41
CA GLY A 168 7.57 -1.03 5.45
C GLY A 168 7.47 -0.35 6.82
N GLU A 169 6.33 -0.48 7.48
CA GLU A 169 6.13 0.05 8.83
C GLU A 169 6.96 -0.70 9.88
N TYR A 170 7.16 -2.02 9.71
CA TYR A 170 7.94 -2.86 10.62
C TYR A 170 9.43 -2.49 10.65
N GLY A 171 10.02 -2.15 9.50
CA GLY A 171 11.44 -1.77 9.38
C GLY A 171 11.85 -0.54 10.20
N HIS A 172 10.87 0.20 10.71
CA HIS A 172 11.05 1.41 11.51
C HIS A 172 10.80 1.23 13.02
N ILE A 173 9.89 0.34 13.42
CA ILE A 173 9.38 0.30 14.81
C ILE A 173 10.24 -0.58 15.74
N GLY A 174 11.11 -1.42 15.19
CA GLY A 174 11.83 -2.46 15.97
C GLY A 174 12.78 -1.99 17.08
N LYS A 175 13.14 -0.71 17.20
CA LYS A 175 14.09 -0.22 18.23
C LYS A 175 13.96 1.26 18.63
N TRP A 176 12.87 1.94 18.30
CA TRP A 176 12.63 3.27 18.87
C TRP A 176 11.67 3.11 20.03
N ASP A 177 12.09 3.57 21.22
CA ASP A 177 11.14 4.05 22.22
C ASP A 177 10.05 4.81 21.45
N VAL A 178 8.78 4.42 21.62
CA VAL A 178 7.57 5.10 21.09
C VAL A 178 7.96 6.54 20.82
N PRO A 179 7.95 7.04 19.56
CA PRO A 179 8.58 8.32 19.25
C PRO A 179 8.14 9.27 20.34
N LYS A 180 9.08 9.67 21.22
CA LYS A 180 8.80 10.75 22.14
C LYS A 180 8.39 11.83 21.17
N LEU A 181 7.10 12.16 21.14
CA LEU A 181 6.57 13.28 20.35
C LEU A 181 7.63 14.35 20.50
N ARG A 182 8.29 14.71 19.39
CA ARG A 182 9.44 15.60 19.54
C ARG A 182 8.93 16.82 20.31
N PRO A 183 9.73 17.38 21.23
CA PRO A 183 9.24 18.41 22.16
C PRO A 183 8.60 19.64 21.50
N ASP A 184 8.82 19.82 20.19
CA ASP A 184 8.31 20.89 19.31
C ASP A 184 7.01 20.55 18.56
N HIS A 185 6.49 19.32 18.60
CA HIS A 185 5.28 18.87 17.86
C HIS A 185 3.95 19.07 18.61
N ASN A 186 3.86 20.02 19.54
CA ASN A 186 2.61 20.27 20.29
C ASN A 186 1.40 20.70 19.42
N ASN A 187 1.58 20.81 18.10
CA ASN A 187 0.54 21.24 17.16
C ASN A 187 0.38 20.34 15.92
N ASP A 188 1.03 19.18 15.86
CA ASP A 188 0.86 18.25 14.74
C ASP A 188 -0.50 17.52 14.83
N PRO A 189 -1.22 17.32 13.71
CA PRO A 189 -2.46 16.56 13.71
C PRO A 189 -2.19 15.06 13.93
N ILE A 190 -2.43 14.56 15.14
CA ILE A 190 -2.35 13.12 15.46
C ILE A 190 -3.66 12.44 15.09
N ARG A 191 -3.62 11.58 14.06
CA ARG A 191 -4.80 10.84 13.61
C ARG A 191 -4.94 9.46 14.27
N GLY A 192 -3.82 8.82 14.59
CA GLY A 192 -3.79 7.51 15.25
C GLY A 192 -2.41 7.19 15.83
N VAL A 193 -2.33 6.12 16.62
CA VAL A 193 -1.08 5.66 17.24
C VAL A 193 -0.85 4.21 16.87
N ILE A 194 0.26 3.92 16.19
CA ILE A 194 0.72 2.55 15.96
C ILE A 194 1.30 2.03 17.27
N ARG A 195 0.54 1.16 17.95
CA ARG A 195 0.91 0.62 19.26
C ARG A 195 1.94 -0.50 19.17
N GLY A 196 1.87 -1.32 18.13
CA GLY A 196 2.80 -2.42 17.90
C GLY A 196 2.58 -3.05 16.53
N THR A 197 3.65 -3.59 15.96
CA THR A 197 3.67 -4.27 14.66
C THR A 197 4.42 -5.59 14.77
N ALA A 198 4.13 -6.53 13.88
CA ALA A 198 4.85 -7.79 13.78
C ALA A 198 4.85 -8.29 12.33
N SER A 199 5.81 -9.15 12.01
CA SER A 199 5.89 -9.88 10.74
C SER A 199 6.37 -11.31 11.00
N ASN A 200 5.78 -12.30 10.35
CA ASN A 200 6.26 -13.68 10.37
C ASN A 200 6.05 -14.34 8.99
N SER A 201 6.30 -15.65 8.92
CA SER A 201 6.03 -16.48 7.76
C SER A 201 5.28 -17.73 8.20
N ASP A 202 4.35 -18.17 7.37
CA ASP A 202 3.61 -19.42 7.58
C ASP A 202 4.53 -20.66 7.51
N GLY A 203 5.73 -20.50 6.94
CA GLY A 203 6.71 -21.57 6.79
C GLY A 203 6.23 -22.67 5.83
N TRP A 204 6.55 -23.92 6.13
CA TRP A 204 6.17 -25.04 5.27
C TRP A 204 4.67 -25.33 5.37
N LYS A 205 3.99 -25.36 4.22
CA LYS A 205 2.58 -25.72 4.04
C LYS A 205 2.40 -26.61 2.80
N SER A 206 1.17 -27.04 2.54
CA SER A 206 0.83 -27.88 1.38
C SER A 206 1.16 -27.21 0.03
N THR A 207 1.09 -25.89 -0.04
CA THR A 207 1.58 -25.07 -1.17
C THR A 207 2.24 -23.80 -0.64
N ILE A 208 3.08 -23.15 -1.47
CA ILE A 208 3.73 -21.87 -1.12
C ILE A 208 2.73 -20.73 -0.88
N THR A 209 1.49 -20.86 -1.36
CA THR A 209 0.43 -19.84 -1.27
C THR A 209 -0.66 -20.18 -0.26
N ALA A 210 -0.59 -21.34 0.41
CA ALA A 210 -1.61 -21.76 1.36
C ALA A 210 -1.47 -20.97 2.68
N PRO A 211 -2.52 -20.25 3.12
CA PRO A 211 -2.50 -19.51 4.38
C PRO A 211 -2.65 -20.45 5.59
N ASP A 212 -2.16 -20.02 6.75
CA ASP A 212 -2.17 -20.82 7.98
C ASP A 212 -2.78 -20.11 9.21
N VAL A 213 -3.77 -20.75 9.83
CA VAL A 213 -4.48 -20.21 11.01
C VAL A 213 -3.55 -19.98 12.18
N LEU A 214 -2.63 -20.92 12.46
CA LEU A 214 -1.77 -20.85 13.66
C LEU A 214 -0.69 -19.78 13.49
N SER A 215 -0.17 -19.60 12.28
CA SER A 215 0.82 -18.59 11.95
C SER A 215 0.21 -17.18 12.05
N GLN A 216 -1.03 -17.00 11.57
CA GLN A 216 -1.78 -15.75 11.75
C GLN A 216 -2.13 -15.48 13.22
N GLU A 217 -2.54 -16.50 13.99
CA GLU A 217 -2.76 -16.37 15.43
C GLU A 217 -1.47 -15.91 16.14
N SER A 218 -0.34 -16.56 15.86
CA SER A 218 0.97 -16.24 16.42
C SER A 218 1.41 -14.82 16.07
N LEU A 219 1.19 -14.40 14.80
CA LEU A 219 1.48 -13.05 14.33
C LEU A 219 0.69 -12.01 15.13
N MET A 220 -0.63 -12.19 15.26
CA MET A 220 -1.48 -11.30 16.03
C MET A 220 -1.02 -11.22 17.49
N ARG A 221 -0.81 -12.36 18.17
CA ARG A 221 -0.32 -12.38 19.55
C ARG A 221 1.00 -11.64 19.72
N THR A 222 1.91 -11.76 18.76
CA THR A 222 3.19 -11.04 18.76
C THR A 222 2.97 -9.53 18.62
N ALA A 223 2.10 -9.08 17.72
CA ALA A 223 1.77 -7.66 17.56
C ALA A 223 1.15 -7.07 18.84
N TYR A 224 0.22 -7.77 19.49
CA TYR A 224 -0.36 -7.36 20.78
C TYR A 224 0.67 -7.34 21.91
N SER A 225 1.59 -8.31 21.93
CA SER A 225 2.71 -8.32 22.89
C SER A 225 3.63 -7.11 22.68
N ASN A 226 4.01 -6.80 21.44
CA ASN A 226 4.81 -5.62 21.10
C ASN A 226 4.09 -4.31 21.48
N ALA A 227 2.76 -4.31 21.44
CA ALA A 227 1.91 -3.19 21.85
C ALA A 227 1.72 -3.05 23.37
N ASN A 228 2.24 -4.00 24.17
CA ASN A 228 1.96 -4.15 25.59
C ASN A 228 0.45 -4.20 25.91
N ILE A 229 -0.32 -4.89 25.06
CA ILE A 229 -1.77 -5.10 25.24
C ILE A 229 -1.99 -6.58 25.58
N SER A 230 -2.38 -6.84 26.83
CA SER A 230 -2.57 -8.21 27.35
C SER A 230 -3.96 -8.78 27.05
N ASP A 231 -4.99 -7.93 26.96
CA ASP A 231 -6.35 -8.36 26.69
C ASP A 231 -6.77 -8.06 25.24
N ILE A 232 -6.49 -9.04 24.36
CA ILE A 232 -6.89 -8.98 22.95
C ILE A 232 -8.41 -9.00 22.77
N SER A 233 -9.17 -9.50 23.75
CA SER A 233 -10.62 -9.65 23.63
C SER A 233 -11.38 -8.33 23.60
N GLN A 234 -10.75 -7.24 24.03
CA GLN A 234 -11.31 -5.88 23.98
C GLN A 234 -11.08 -5.18 22.64
N THR A 235 -10.47 -5.86 21.67
CA THR A 235 -10.26 -5.29 20.33
C THR A 235 -11.62 -5.07 19.68
N PRO A 236 -12.01 -3.83 19.37
CA PRO A 236 -13.35 -3.54 18.85
C PRO A 236 -13.49 -3.94 17.37
N TYR A 237 -12.38 -3.88 16.62
CA TYR A 237 -12.39 -4.02 15.17
C TYR A 237 -11.10 -4.67 14.65
N PHE A 238 -11.24 -5.57 13.68
CA PHE A 238 -10.15 -6.04 12.83
C PHE A 238 -10.39 -5.64 11.37
N GLU A 239 -9.48 -4.84 10.83
CA GLU A 239 -9.35 -4.68 9.38
C GLU A 239 -8.56 -5.87 8.82
N CYS A 240 -9.29 -6.79 8.21
CA CYS A 240 -8.80 -8.03 7.68
C CYS A 240 -8.11 -7.85 6.31
N HIS A 241 -7.26 -8.82 5.97
CA HIS A 241 -6.77 -9.00 4.62
C HIS A 241 -7.92 -9.26 3.65
N GLY A 242 -8.86 -10.17 3.96
CA GLY A 242 -10.15 -10.33 3.28
C GLY A 242 -10.09 -10.26 1.76
N THR A 243 -9.45 -11.25 1.13
CA THR A 243 -9.20 -11.29 -0.32
C THR A 243 -10.35 -11.86 -1.13
N GLY A 244 -11.43 -12.32 -0.48
CA GLY A 244 -12.58 -12.91 -1.19
C GLY A 244 -12.31 -14.35 -1.64
N THR A 245 -11.35 -15.04 -1.02
CA THR A 245 -10.98 -16.41 -1.40
C THR A 245 -11.61 -17.42 -0.44
N ALA A 246 -12.17 -18.51 -0.98
CA ALA A 246 -12.85 -19.52 -0.16
C ALA A 246 -11.97 -20.08 0.97
N MET A 247 -10.67 -20.25 0.71
CA MET A 247 -9.71 -20.73 1.70
C MET A 247 -9.27 -19.61 2.66
N GLY A 248 -8.82 -18.46 2.15
CA GLY A 248 -8.31 -17.37 2.99
C GLY A 248 -9.36 -16.80 3.93
N ASP A 249 -10.58 -16.58 3.44
CA ASP A 249 -11.68 -16.01 4.22
C ASP A 249 -12.24 -17.00 5.27
N SER A 250 -11.84 -18.27 5.22
CA SER A 250 -12.08 -19.24 6.31
C SER A 250 -10.98 -19.23 7.37
N VAL A 251 -9.72 -19.00 6.95
CA VAL A 251 -8.54 -19.04 7.81
C VAL A 251 -8.47 -17.82 8.71
N GLU A 252 -8.66 -16.62 8.15
CA GLU A 252 -8.46 -15.36 8.87
C GLU A 252 -9.46 -15.15 10.03
N PRO A 253 -10.79 -15.29 9.84
CA PRO A 253 -11.74 -15.24 10.96
C PRO A 253 -11.49 -16.33 12.01
N SER A 254 -11.02 -17.51 11.59
CA SER A 254 -10.66 -18.58 12.52
C SER A 254 -9.48 -18.19 13.41
N ALA A 255 -8.47 -17.52 12.86
CA ALA A 255 -7.35 -17.01 13.64
C ALA A 255 -7.80 -15.89 14.61
N ILE A 256 -8.67 -14.99 14.15
CA ILE A 256 -9.25 -13.91 14.99
C ILE A 256 -10.02 -14.51 16.16
N ALA A 257 -10.91 -15.48 15.91
CA ALA A 257 -11.71 -16.13 16.96
C ALA A 257 -10.82 -16.78 18.03
N ARG A 258 -9.64 -17.30 17.66
CA ARG A 258 -8.67 -17.89 18.60
C ARG A 258 -7.99 -16.83 19.48
N VAL A 259 -7.66 -15.65 18.95
CA VAL A 259 -7.06 -14.58 19.76
C VAL A 259 -8.08 -13.85 20.63
N THR A 260 -9.31 -13.67 20.16
CA THR A 260 -10.41 -13.05 20.93
C THR A 260 -11.08 -14.01 21.91
N LYS A 261 -10.71 -15.31 21.88
CA LYS A 261 -11.32 -16.38 22.70
C LYS A 261 -12.84 -16.50 22.48
N GLY A 262 -13.29 -16.24 21.25
CA GLY A 262 -14.70 -16.30 20.87
C GLY A 262 -15.55 -15.09 21.30
N ASN A 263 -14.95 -14.04 21.86
CA ASN A 263 -15.67 -12.79 22.11
C ASN A 263 -16.09 -12.13 20.80
N SER A 264 -17.27 -11.49 20.81
CA SER A 264 -17.80 -10.76 19.66
C SER A 264 -16.87 -9.60 19.29
N VAL A 265 -16.55 -9.50 18.00
CA VAL A 265 -15.71 -8.43 17.45
C VAL A 265 -16.21 -8.07 16.05
N TYR A 266 -16.04 -6.80 15.65
CA TYR A 266 -16.30 -6.40 14.28
C TYR A 266 -15.11 -6.76 13.40
N ILE A 267 -15.36 -7.34 12.23
CA ILE A 267 -14.34 -7.56 11.21
C ILE A 267 -14.79 -6.88 9.91
N GLY A 268 -13.85 -6.39 9.12
CA GLY A 268 -14.13 -5.78 7.83
C GLY A 268 -12.92 -5.83 6.90
N SER A 269 -13.12 -5.46 5.65
CA SER A 269 -12.05 -5.30 4.66
C SER A 269 -12.39 -4.11 3.77
N VAL A 270 -11.39 -3.34 3.35
CA VAL A 270 -11.53 -2.26 2.37
C VAL A 270 -11.61 -2.78 0.93
N LYS A 271 -11.16 -4.02 0.67
CA LYS A 271 -11.01 -4.55 -0.69
C LYS A 271 -12.31 -4.60 -1.51
N PRO A 272 -13.50 -4.80 -0.93
CA PRO A 272 -14.75 -4.65 -1.69
C PRO A 272 -15.00 -3.23 -2.25
N ASN A 273 -14.44 -2.19 -1.61
CA ASN A 273 -14.59 -0.80 -2.03
C ASN A 273 -13.56 -0.42 -3.09
N VAL A 274 -12.28 -0.74 -2.87
CA VAL A 274 -11.16 -0.23 -3.69
C VAL A 274 -10.32 -1.32 -4.35
N GLY A 275 -10.73 -2.57 -4.22
CA GLY A 275 -10.02 -3.72 -4.77
C GLY A 275 -8.82 -4.15 -3.95
N HIS A 276 -8.14 -5.18 -4.44
CA HIS A 276 -6.86 -5.61 -3.89
C HIS A 276 -5.74 -4.78 -4.52
N SER A 277 -5.31 -3.70 -3.84
CA SER A 277 -4.25 -2.78 -4.31
C SER A 277 -2.83 -3.32 -4.12
N GLU A 278 -2.66 -4.64 -4.10
CA GLU A 278 -1.38 -5.36 -4.01
C GLU A 278 -0.42 -4.76 -2.95
N GLY A 279 0.75 -4.23 -3.37
CA GLY A 279 1.74 -3.64 -2.48
C GLY A 279 1.21 -2.50 -1.59
N ALA A 280 0.17 -1.79 -2.03
CA ALA A 280 -0.47 -0.71 -1.28
C ALA A 280 -1.64 -1.18 -0.39
N SER A 281 -1.97 -2.47 -0.37
CA SER A 281 -3.13 -2.99 0.37
C SER A 281 -3.05 -2.74 1.87
N GLY A 282 -1.86 -2.89 2.44
CA GLY A 282 -1.57 -2.66 3.84
C GLY A 282 -1.90 -1.24 4.29
N ILE A 283 -1.24 -0.26 3.68
CA ILE A 283 -1.43 1.15 4.03
C ILE A 283 -2.85 1.62 3.73
N THR A 284 -3.51 1.10 2.68
CA THR A 284 -4.92 1.40 2.38
C THR A 284 -5.84 0.94 3.52
N SER A 285 -5.59 -0.26 4.06
CA SER A 285 -6.31 -0.78 5.23
C SER A 285 -6.04 0.05 6.49
N VAL A 286 -4.80 0.50 6.73
CA VAL A 286 -4.46 1.40 7.85
C VAL A 286 -5.21 2.72 7.73
N ILE A 287 -5.19 3.36 6.56
CA ILE A 287 -5.88 4.64 6.31
C ILE A 287 -7.39 4.51 6.60
N LYS A 288 -8.04 3.40 6.25
CA LYS A 288 -9.46 3.17 6.56
C LYS A 288 -9.74 3.16 8.08
N THR A 289 -8.79 2.71 8.89
CA THR A 289 -8.98 2.52 10.34
C THR A 289 -8.81 3.80 11.16
N VAL A 290 -8.35 4.88 10.53
CA VAL A 290 -7.95 6.14 11.16
C VAL A 290 -8.90 7.25 10.75
#